data_AF-A0A842UWW8-F1
#
_entry.id   AF-A0A842UWW8-F1
#
_cell.length_a   1.000
_cell.length_b   1.000
_cell.length_c   1.000
_cell.angle_alpha   90.00
_cell.angle_beta   90.00
_cell.angle_gamma   90.00
#
_symmetry.space_group_name_H-M   'P 1'
#
loop_
_entity.id
_entity.type
_entity.pdbx_description
1 polymer ?
#
loop_
_entity_poly.entity_id
_entity_poly.type
_entity_poly.pdbx_seq_one_letter_code
_entity_poly.pdbx_strand_id
1 'polypeptide(L)'
;MILLLLLVPTLEKEVEEEIEKETAKESQENIEEELEPVREKAKQKKTLKERYNAFVNNAANVVNNAFANTAGYAIAKYQNFRSKRNLKKDNDKDIVYLMHGSFQNEGSQWRLAKELKKEGYVPYHLKGNHHLDRKGSAQEAYKQVEKLHEKADVENASERNDYFSGHSSGADTGLYMATGKEAKKHGIKAVQARAPAPYGIKGRTFWQKALMPLAKKDNIKDVTTQREVSEFYRKKPAVDVHVLAGKYDALVPPEDAVYKGASSFKVIDHPDSTHFGTSGVNKEMNEMFVDELGNYRTKESKKAA
;
A
#
# COMPACT_ATOMS: atom_id res chain seq x y z
N MET A 1 -6.21 54.87 0.17
CA MET A 1 -4.89 54.35 0.60
C MET A 1 -5.00 53.08 1.45
N ILE A 2 -5.99 52.93 2.34
CA ILE A 2 -6.17 51.73 3.19
C ILE A 2 -6.61 50.48 2.38
N LEU A 3 -7.38 50.65 1.30
CA LEU A 3 -7.84 49.54 0.45
C LEU A 3 -6.71 48.84 -0.34
N LEU A 4 -5.65 49.59 -0.71
CA LEU A 4 -4.51 49.05 -1.46
C LEU A 4 -3.62 48.15 -0.57
N LEU A 5 -3.48 48.50 0.71
CA LEU A 5 -2.67 47.76 1.69
C LEU A 5 -3.31 46.43 2.12
N LEU A 6 -4.63 46.28 1.96
CA LEU A 6 -5.33 45.01 2.22
C LEU A 6 -5.32 44.07 1.00
N LEU A 7 -5.12 44.60 -0.22
CA LEU A 7 -5.11 43.83 -1.47
C LEU A 7 -3.74 43.18 -1.75
N VAL A 8 -2.64 43.85 -1.38
CA VAL A 8 -1.27 43.35 -1.60
C VAL A 8 -1.01 41.98 -0.95
N PRO A 9 -1.36 41.73 0.33
CA PRO A 9 -1.15 40.42 0.96
C PRO A 9 -1.97 39.30 0.33
N THR A 10 -3.18 39.60 -0.17
CA THR A 10 -4.02 38.65 -0.92
C THR A 10 -3.43 38.33 -2.28
N LEU A 11 -2.93 39.34 -3.01
CA LEU A 11 -2.28 39.15 -4.30
C LEU A 11 -0.97 38.37 -4.18
N GLU A 12 -0.15 38.66 -3.17
CA GLU A 12 1.08 37.91 -2.88
C GLU A 12 0.77 36.43 -2.59
N LYS A 13 -0.24 36.17 -1.77
CA LYS A 13 -0.68 34.80 -1.47
C LYS A 13 -1.25 34.07 -2.70
N GLU A 14 -2.03 34.76 -3.53
CA GLU A 14 -2.58 34.18 -4.76
C GLU A 14 -1.46 33.84 -5.76
N VAL A 15 -0.47 34.72 -5.91
CA VAL A 15 0.71 34.49 -6.76
C VAL A 15 1.57 33.34 -6.22
N GLU A 16 1.81 33.28 -4.91
CA GLU A 16 2.53 32.15 -4.28
C GLU A 16 1.81 30.82 -4.50
N GLU A 17 0.49 30.78 -4.32
CA GLU A 17 -0.32 29.58 -4.56
C GLU A 17 -0.31 29.15 -6.03
N GLU A 18 -0.28 30.10 -6.97
CA GLU A 18 -0.21 29.83 -8.41
C GLU A 18 1.16 29.29 -8.82
N ILE A 19 2.25 29.89 -8.32
CA ILE A 19 3.62 29.40 -8.54
C ILE A 19 3.80 27.99 -7.95
N GLU A 20 3.28 27.72 -6.75
CA GLU A 20 3.34 26.39 -6.14
C GLU A 20 2.60 25.35 -6.98
N LYS A 21 1.41 25.70 -7.51
CA LYS A 21 0.63 24.84 -8.41
C LYS A 21 1.39 24.51 -9.70
N GLU A 22 1.97 25.52 -10.35
CA GLU A 22 2.74 25.31 -11.59
C GLU A 22 3.96 24.44 -11.34
N THR A 23 4.71 24.71 -10.26
CA THR A 23 5.90 23.94 -9.88
C THR A 23 5.56 22.48 -9.57
N ALA A 24 4.48 22.24 -8.82
CA ALA A 24 4.03 20.88 -8.49
C ALA A 24 3.60 20.10 -9.74
N LYS A 25 2.90 20.78 -10.66
CA LYS A 25 2.47 20.21 -11.93
C LYS A 25 3.66 19.85 -12.84
N GLU A 26 4.61 20.76 -13.00
CA GLU A 26 5.82 20.53 -13.81
C GLU A 26 6.65 19.36 -13.23
N SER A 27 6.84 19.33 -11.91
CA SER A 27 7.52 18.21 -11.24
C SER A 27 6.80 16.87 -11.47
N GLN A 28 5.46 16.87 -11.44
CA GLN A 28 4.68 15.67 -11.75
C GLN A 28 4.81 15.24 -13.22
N GLU A 29 4.81 16.19 -14.16
CA GLU A 29 4.97 15.90 -15.59
C GLU A 29 6.34 15.25 -15.87
N ASN A 30 7.41 15.81 -15.29
CA ASN A 30 8.75 15.23 -15.38
C ASN A 30 8.83 13.78 -14.82
N ILE A 31 8.16 13.52 -13.69
CA ILE A 31 8.07 12.18 -13.09
C ILE A 31 7.34 11.21 -14.02
N GLU A 32 6.24 11.66 -14.62
CA GLU A 32 5.46 10.86 -15.56
C GLU A 32 6.27 10.50 -16.80
N GLU A 33 7.03 11.44 -17.35
CA GLU A 33 7.93 11.20 -18.48
C GLU A 33 9.03 10.18 -18.15
N GLU A 34 9.65 10.27 -16.98
CA GLU A 34 10.65 9.30 -16.52
C GLU A 34 10.06 7.88 -16.33
N LEU A 35 8.81 7.79 -15.88
CA LEU A 35 8.16 6.51 -15.58
C LEU A 35 7.53 5.86 -16.80
N GLU A 36 7.17 6.62 -17.85
CA GLU A 36 6.44 6.12 -19.01
C GLU A 36 7.10 4.87 -19.65
N PRO A 37 8.43 4.81 -19.87
CA PRO A 37 9.07 3.63 -20.45
C PRO A 37 8.90 2.35 -19.61
N VAL A 38 8.82 2.48 -18.29
CA VAL A 38 8.63 1.35 -17.37
C VAL A 38 7.15 0.98 -17.31
N ARG A 39 6.26 1.98 -17.31
CA ARG A 39 4.82 1.79 -17.34
C ARG A 39 4.36 1.08 -18.61
N GLU A 40 4.87 1.49 -19.77
CA GLU A 40 4.57 0.84 -21.06
C GLU A 40 4.92 -0.66 -21.05
N LYS A 41 6.02 -1.06 -20.41
CA LYS A 41 6.39 -2.47 -20.24
C LYS A 41 5.47 -3.23 -19.28
N ALA A 42 4.89 -2.53 -18.30
CA ALA A 42 3.96 -3.11 -17.35
C ALA A 42 2.53 -3.22 -17.90
N LYS A 43 2.17 -2.46 -18.94
CA LYS A 43 0.82 -2.46 -19.53
C LYS A 43 0.40 -3.86 -19.98
N GLN A 44 -0.81 -4.24 -19.58
CA GLN A 44 -1.39 -5.53 -19.91
C GLN A 44 -2.47 -5.37 -20.98
N LYS A 45 -2.33 -6.08 -22.11
CA LYS A 45 -3.39 -6.17 -23.10
C LYS A 45 -4.46 -7.13 -22.61
N LYS A 46 -5.71 -6.66 -22.56
CA LYS A 46 -6.90 -7.43 -22.14
C LYS A 46 -7.92 -7.47 -23.27
N THR A 47 -8.39 -8.66 -23.61
CA THR A 47 -9.52 -8.90 -24.51
C THR A 47 -10.84 -8.39 -23.91
N LEU A 48 -11.88 -8.21 -24.73
CA LEU A 48 -13.21 -7.80 -24.25
C LEU A 48 -13.81 -8.82 -23.27
N LYS A 49 -13.64 -10.12 -23.55
CA LYS A 49 -14.11 -11.21 -22.68
C LYS A 49 -13.44 -11.15 -21.30
N GLU A 50 -12.13 -10.95 -21.28
CA GLU A 50 -11.36 -10.78 -20.04
C GLU A 50 -11.82 -9.55 -19.24
N ARG A 51 -12.09 -8.42 -19.90
CA ARG A 51 -12.60 -7.21 -19.25
C ARG A 51 -13.98 -7.44 -18.64
N TYR A 52 -14.86 -8.14 -19.33
CA TYR A 52 -16.19 -8.48 -18.82
C TYR A 52 -16.12 -9.40 -17.61
N ASN A 53 -15.33 -10.47 -17.68
CA ASN A 53 -15.15 -11.40 -16.55
C ASN A 53 -14.54 -10.69 -15.33
N ALA A 54 -13.54 -9.83 -15.55
CA ALA A 54 -12.95 -9.02 -14.50
C ALA A 54 -13.98 -8.11 -13.82
N PHE A 55 -14.92 -7.54 -14.56
CA PHE A 55 -15.99 -6.73 -14.00
C PHE A 55 -16.90 -7.56 -13.07
N VAL A 56 -17.35 -8.73 -13.52
CA VAL A 56 -18.20 -9.63 -12.72
C VAL A 56 -17.47 -10.09 -11.46
N ASN A 57 -16.21 -10.52 -11.60
CA ASN A 57 -15.39 -10.93 -10.46
C ASN A 57 -15.12 -9.77 -9.49
N ASN A 58 -14.92 -8.56 -10.00
CA ASN A 58 -14.72 -7.39 -9.15
C ASN A 58 -15.98 -7.08 -8.33
N ALA A 59 -17.18 -7.18 -8.92
CA ALA A 59 -18.44 -7.01 -8.18
C ALA A 59 -18.58 -8.05 -7.05
N ALA A 60 -18.28 -9.32 -7.33
CA ALA A 60 -18.26 -10.36 -6.31
C ALA A 60 -17.22 -10.08 -5.22
N ASN A 61 -16.03 -9.61 -5.59
CA ASN A 61 -14.97 -9.23 -4.66
C ASN A 61 -15.34 -8.03 -3.78
N VAL A 62 -16.07 -7.04 -4.31
CA VAL A 62 -16.61 -5.92 -3.53
C VAL A 62 -17.59 -6.42 -2.46
N VAL A 63 -18.50 -7.33 -2.82
CA VAL A 63 -19.45 -7.93 -1.86
C VAL A 63 -18.71 -8.74 -0.79
N ASN A 64 -17.75 -9.58 -1.21
CA ASN A 64 -16.90 -10.33 -0.29
C ASN A 64 -16.10 -9.42 0.65
N ASN A 65 -15.66 -8.26 0.15
CA ASN A 65 -14.96 -7.26 0.93
C ASN A 65 -15.87 -6.56 1.95
N ALA A 66 -17.10 -6.21 1.56
CA ALA A 66 -18.09 -5.67 2.48
C ALA A 66 -18.36 -6.65 3.64
N PHE A 67 -18.56 -7.94 3.34
CA PHE A 67 -18.70 -8.96 4.37
C PHE A 67 -17.45 -9.08 5.25
N ALA A 68 -16.26 -9.07 4.64
CA ALA A 68 -14.99 -9.14 5.38
C ALA A 68 -14.79 -7.93 6.29
N ASN A 69 -15.22 -6.73 5.88
CA ASN A 69 -15.17 -5.54 6.72
C ASN A 69 -16.15 -5.63 7.91
N THR A 70 -17.28 -6.33 7.77
CA THR A 70 -18.23 -6.49 8.88
C THR A 70 -17.82 -7.66 9.80
N ALA A 71 -17.96 -8.90 9.33
CA ALA A 71 -17.74 -10.09 10.16
C ALA A 71 -16.25 -10.32 10.44
N GLY A 72 -15.41 -10.00 9.46
CA GLY A 72 -13.97 -10.20 9.55
C GLY A 72 -13.26 -9.29 10.55
N TYR A 73 -13.84 -8.14 10.90
CA TYR A 73 -13.22 -7.21 11.85
C TYR A 73 -13.04 -7.84 13.24
N ALA A 74 -14.07 -8.53 13.76
CA ALA A 74 -13.98 -9.24 15.03
C ALA A 74 -12.93 -10.36 14.97
N ILE A 75 -12.85 -11.08 13.85
CA ILE A 75 -11.85 -12.12 13.61
C ILE A 75 -10.44 -11.53 13.63
N ALA A 76 -10.22 -10.40 12.95
CA ALA A 76 -8.93 -9.70 12.91
C ALA A 76 -8.50 -9.22 14.31
N LYS A 77 -9.42 -8.69 15.13
CA LYS A 77 -9.13 -8.33 16.53
C LYS A 77 -8.74 -9.55 17.37
N TYR A 78 -9.45 -10.67 17.20
CA TYR A 78 -9.10 -11.92 17.87
C TYR A 78 -7.73 -12.45 17.42
N GLN A 79 -7.43 -12.38 16.11
CA GLN A 79 -6.11 -12.72 15.57
C GLN A 79 -5.01 -11.85 16.19
N ASN A 80 -5.21 -10.53 16.30
CA ASN A 80 -4.25 -9.63 16.96
C ASN A 80 -4.02 -9.97 18.44
N PHE A 81 -5.08 -10.34 19.17
CA PHE A 81 -4.95 -10.81 20.56
C PHE A 81 -4.11 -12.08 20.64
N ARG A 82 -4.35 -13.05 19.74
CA ARG A 82 -3.56 -14.29 19.64
C ARG A 82 -2.11 -14.02 19.26
N SER A 83 -1.84 -13.12 18.33
CA SER A 83 -0.49 -12.75 17.89
C SER A 83 0.32 -12.14 19.04
N LYS A 84 -0.27 -11.21 19.80
CA LYS A 84 0.34 -10.66 21.03
C LYS A 84 0.73 -11.74 22.03
N ARG A 85 -0.18 -12.68 22.29
CA ARG A 85 0.06 -13.77 23.24
C ARG A 85 1.12 -14.76 22.72
N ASN A 86 1.18 -14.97 21.41
CA ASN A 86 2.20 -15.81 20.79
C ASN A 86 3.58 -15.15 20.89
N LEU A 87 3.69 -13.86 20.59
CA LEU A 87 4.97 -13.13 20.66
C LEU A 87 5.54 -13.08 22.08
N LYS A 88 4.70 -12.83 23.09
CA LYS A 88 5.13 -12.93 24.51
C LYS A 88 5.75 -14.28 24.90
N LYS A 89 5.39 -15.36 24.19
CA LYS A 89 5.89 -16.71 24.47
C LYS A 89 7.08 -17.10 23.62
N ASP A 90 7.16 -16.53 22.43
CA ASP A 90 8.07 -16.92 21.36
C ASP A 90 8.32 -15.68 20.50
N ASN A 91 9.33 -14.92 20.90
CA ASN A 91 9.73 -13.68 20.24
C ASN A 91 10.48 -13.94 18.93
N ASP A 92 10.91 -15.16 18.63
CA ASP A 92 11.77 -15.42 17.46
C ASP A 92 10.98 -15.54 16.15
N LYS A 93 9.65 -15.57 16.23
CA LYS A 93 8.81 -15.67 15.04
C LYS A 93 8.68 -14.34 14.29
N ASP A 94 8.92 -14.40 12.99
CA ASP A 94 8.73 -13.29 12.05
C ASP A 94 7.26 -12.79 12.06
N ILE A 95 7.08 -11.49 12.25
CA ILE A 95 5.78 -10.82 12.20
C ILE A 95 5.49 -10.36 10.78
N VAL A 96 4.25 -10.51 10.34
CA VAL A 96 3.76 -9.87 9.11
C VAL A 96 2.70 -8.85 9.48
N TYR A 97 3.08 -7.57 9.38
CA TYR A 97 2.18 -6.43 9.60
C TYR A 97 1.24 -6.26 8.40
N LEU A 98 -0.06 -6.38 8.62
CA LEU A 98 -1.08 -6.32 7.58
C LEU A 98 -1.82 -4.99 7.63
N MET A 99 -1.81 -4.23 6.54
CA MET A 99 -2.56 -2.97 6.45
C MET A 99 -3.54 -2.98 5.28
N HIS A 100 -4.80 -2.72 5.59
CA HIS A 100 -5.88 -2.65 4.61
C HIS A 100 -5.84 -1.36 3.78
N GLY A 101 -6.55 -1.34 2.66
CA GLY A 101 -6.74 -0.15 1.82
C GLY A 101 -7.81 0.81 2.35
N SER A 102 -8.01 1.90 1.63
CA SER A 102 -9.07 2.87 1.90
C SER A 102 -10.45 2.21 1.76
N PHE A 103 -11.43 2.68 2.54
CA PHE A 103 -12.80 2.11 2.60
C PHE A 103 -12.88 0.66 3.08
N GLN A 104 -11.78 0.13 3.60
CA GLN A 104 -11.70 -1.19 4.24
C GLN A 104 -11.36 -1.01 5.72
N ASN A 105 -11.42 -2.11 6.47
CA ASN A 105 -10.84 -2.19 7.80
C ASN A 105 -9.96 -3.45 7.93
N GLU A 106 -9.41 -3.67 9.13
CA GLU A 106 -8.55 -4.82 9.45
C GLU A 106 -9.17 -6.17 9.06
N GLY A 107 -10.50 -6.26 9.08
CA GLY A 107 -11.23 -7.44 8.65
C GLY A 107 -10.99 -7.83 7.19
N SER A 108 -10.73 -6.89 6.28
CA SER A 108 -10.41 -7.25 4.88
C SER A 108 -9.23 -8.22 4.75
N GLN A 109 -8.32 -8.25 5.73
CA GLN A 109 -7.07 -9.03 5.71
C GLN A 109 -7.14 -10.35 6.51
N TRP A 110 -8.24 -10.69 7.17
CA TRP A 110 -8.24 -11.84 8.12
C TRP A 110 -7.94 -13.19 7.47
N ARG A 111 -8.34 -13.37 6.19
CA ARG A 111 -8.07 -14.61 5.44
C ARG A 111 -6.59 -14.72 5.10
N LEU A 112 -5.96 -13.63 4.66
CA LEU A 112 -4.51 -13.58 4.46
C LEU A 112 -3.75 -13.92 5.74
N ALA A 113 -4.19 -13.39 6.88
CA ALA A 113 -3.62 -13.74 8.18
C ALA A 113 -3.75 -15.25 8.51
N LYS A 114 -4.81 -15.94 8.05
CA LYS A 114 -4.93 -17.39 8.25
C LYS A 114 -3.89 -18.15 7.43
N GLU A 115 -3.65 -17.75 6.18
CA GLU A 115 -2.65 -18.39 5.32
C GLU A 115 -1.23 -18.15 5.84
N LEU A 116 -0.90 -16.92 6.23
CA LEU A 116 0.38 -16.59 6.87
C LEU A 116 0.69 -17.46 8.10
N LYS A 117 -0.33 -17.72 8.92
CA LYS A 117 -0.17 -18.54 10.11
C LYS A 117 0.16 -20.00 9.78
N LYS A 118 -0.33 -20.54 8.65
CA LYS A 118 0.00 -21.90 8.21
C LYS A 118 1.49 -22.03 7.88
N GLU A 119 2.07 -20.97 7.31
CA GLU A 119 3.50 -20.86 6.99
C GLU A 119 4.37 -20.42 8.18
N GLY A 120 3.82 -20.39 9.40
CA GLY A 120 4.58 -20.13 10.62
C GLY A 120 4.80 -18.65 10.97
N TYR A 121 4.29 -17.71 10.17
CA TYR A 121 4.34 -16.29 10.48
C TYR A 121 3.39 -15.90 11.61
N VAL A 122 3.69 -14.78 12.27
CA VAL A 122 2.78 -14.11 13.21
C VAL A 122 2.12 -12.92 12.51
N PRO A 123 0.88 -13.05 11.97
CA PRO A 123 0.21 -11.92 11.34
C PRO A 123 -0.26 -10.91 12.37
N TYR A 124 -0.11 -9.62 12.12
CA TYR A 124 -0.65 -8.55 12.96
C TYR A 124 -1.32 -7.46 12.13
N HIS A 125 -2.60 -7.25 12.35
CA HIS A 125 -3.40 -6.26 11.63
C HIS A 125 -3.17 -4.85 12.19
N LEU A 126 -2.76 -3.94 11.33
CA LEU A 126 -2.65 -2.52 11.60
C LEU A 126 -3.92 -1.80 11.11
N LYS A 127 -4.37 -0.82 11.89
CA LYS A 127 -5.41 0.10 11.44
C LYS A 127 -4.82 1.09 10.45
N GLY A 128 -5.42 1.22 9.28
CA GLY A 128 -5.06 2.22 8.29
C GLY A 128 -5.56 3.61 8.69
N ASN A 129 -4.67 4.59 8.75
CA ASN A 129 -5.00 5.99 9.02
C ASN A 129 -5.11 6.77 7.72
N HIS A 130 -5.95 6.25 6.81
CA HIS A 130 -6.06 6.73 5.43
C HIS A 130 -6.54 8.17 5.31
N HIS A 131 -7.02 8.80 6.38
CA HIS A 131 -7.38 10.22 6.40
C HIS A 131 -6.15 11.16 6.50
N LEU A 132 -4.99 10.64 6.89
CA LEU A 132 -3.70 11.37 6.90
C LEU A 132 -3.02 11.32 5.52
N ASP A 133 -2.01 12.17 5.33
CA ASP A 133 -1.06 12.07 4.23
C ASP A 133 -0.21 10.78 4.35
N ARG A 134 0.58 10.45 3.31
CA ARG A 134 1.38 9.22 3.31
C ARG A 134 2.38 9.16 4.47
N LYS A 135 2.98 10.31 4.80
CA LYS A 135 3.93 10.45 5.90
C LYS A 135 3.26 10.21 7.25
N GLY A 136 2.14 10.88 7.53
CA GLY A 136 1.38 10.73 8.76
C GLY A 136 0.81 9.32 8.92
N SER A 137 0.31 8.71 7.84
CA SER A 137 -0.14 7.32 7.86
C SER A 137 1.00 6.35 8.25
N ALA A 138 2.19 6.54 7.70
CA ALA A 138 3.38 5.74 8.04
C ALA A 138 3.84 5.95 9.49
N GLN A 139 3.80 7.19 10.00
CA GLN A 139 4.12 7.48 11.40
C GLN A 139 3.13 6.80 12.36
N GLU A 140 1.83 6.84 12.06
CA GLU A 140 0.83 6.12 12.86
C GLU A 140 0.93 4.59 12.73
N ALA A 141 1.41 4.09 11.60
CA ALA A 141 1.73 2.67 11.44
C ALA A 141 2.88 2.27 12.39
N TYR A 142 3.97 3.05 12.42
CA TYR A 142 5.09 2.81 13.33
C TYR A 142 4.66 2.85 14.81
N LYS A 143 3.86 3.84 15.22
CA LYS A 143 3.32 3.88 16.61
C LYS A 143 2.53 2.61 16.98
N GLN A 144 1.80 2.04 16.03
CA GLN A 144 1.07 0.79 16.27
C GLN A 144 2.01 -0.42 16.39
N VAL A 145 3.13 -0.42 15.64
CA VAL A 145 4.19 -1.42 15.75
C VAL A 145 4.92 -1.31 17.09
N GLU A 146 5.34 -0.11 17.50
CA GLU A 146 5.94 0.17 18.81
C GLU A 146 5.05 -0.33 19.95
N LYS A 147 3.76 0.02 19.89
CA LYS A 147 2.76 -0.44 20.88
C LYS A 147 2.55 -1.95 20.87
N LEU A 148 2.77 -2.64 19.74
CA LEU A 148 2.78 -4.10 19.74
C LEU A 148 4.03 -4.62 20.45
N HIS A 149 5.21 -4.12 20.08
CA HIS A 149 6.48 -4.54 20.64
C HIS A 149 6.51 -4.36 22.15
N GLU A 150 6.11 -3.19 22.67
CA GLU A 150 5.98 -2.91 24.10
C GLU A 150 5.01 -3.91 24.77
N LYS A 151 3.83 -4.12 24.19
CA LYS A 151 2.82 -5.01 24.80
C LYS A 151 3.21 -6.48 24.76
N ALA A 152 4.04 -6.88 23.81
CA ALA A 152 4.46 -8.25 23.62
C ALA A 152 5.86 -8.54 24.19
N ASP A 153 6.48 -7.55 24.83
CA ASP A 153 7.83 -7.65 25.39
C ASP A 153 8.84 -8.09 24.32
N VAL A 154 8.74 -7.48 23.12
CA VAL A 154 9.63 -7.77 22.00
C VAL A 154 10.98 -7.09 22.25
N GLU A 155 11.99 -7.91 22.48
CA GLU A 155 13.38 -7.46 22.63
C GLU A 155 14.09 -7.39 21.27
N ASN A 156 15.16 -6.58 21.18
CA ASN A 156 16.01 -6.44 20.00
C ASN A 156 15.24 -6.25 18.68
N ALA A 157 14.22 -5.37 18.70
CA ALA A 157 13.32 -5.17 17.57
C ALA A 157 14.04 -4.99 16.22
N SER A 158 15.19 -4.30 16.19
CA SER A 158 15.98 -4.08 14.97
C SER A 158 16.60 -5.32 14.33
N GLU A 159 16.79 -6.40 15.11
CA GLU A 159 17.40 -7.65 14.65
C GLU A 159 16.37 -8.63 14.06
N ARG A 160 15.08 -8.37 14.30
CA ARG A 160 13.99 -9.19 13.78
C ARG A 160 13.93 -9.18 12.26
N ASN A 161 13.28 -10.18 11.68
CA ASN A 161 13.09 -10.31 10.25
C ASN A 161 11.60 -10.19 9.86
N ASP A 162 10.98 -9.09 10.30
CA ASP A 162 9.55 -8.84 10.10
C ASP A 162 9.26 -8.28 8.69
N TYR A 163 8.01 -8.42 8.26
CA TYR A 163 7.51 -7.97 6.96
C TYR A 163 6.31 -7.04 7.11
N PHE A 164 6.16 -6.10 6.19
CA PHE A 164 4.93 -5.31 6.06
C PHE A 164 4.23 -5.69 4.75
N SER A 165 2.95 -6.08 4.81
CA SER A 165 2.11 -6.30 3.62
C SER A 165 0.91 -5.37 3.64
N GLY A 166 0.90 -4.41 2.72
CA GLY A 166 -0.16 -3.43 2.56
C GLY A 166 -0.97 -3.67 1.29
N HIS A 167 -2.23 -3.25 1.30
CA HIS A 167 -3.10 -3.22 0.12
C HIS A 167 -3.55 -1.79 -0.21
N SER A 168 -3.56 -1.40 -1.50
CA SER A 168 -4.04 -0.08 -1.96
C SER A 168 -3.37 1.06 -1.17
N SER A 169 -4.11 1.98 -0.55
CA SER A 169 -3.51 3.04 0.29
C SER A 169 -2.70 2.52 1.50
N GLY A 170 -2.99 1.30 1.99
CA GLY A 170 -2.15 0.61 2.97
C GLY A 170 -0.82 0.16 2.37
N ALA A 171 -0.80 -0.21 1.08
CA ALA A 171 0.42 -0.49 0.34
C ALA A 171 1.26 0.78 0.18
N ASP A 172 0.65 1.93 -0.15
CA ASP A 172 1.37 3.21 -0.25
C ASP A 172 1.95 3.65 1.10
N THR A 173 1.23 3.38 2.20
CA THR A 173 1.76 3.57 3.55
C THR A 173 3.02 2.72 3.77
N GLY A 174 2.98 1.44 3.38
CA GLY A 174 4.13 0.54 3.43
C GLY A 174 5.29 1.02 2.56
N LEU A 175 5.02 1.49 1.35
CA LEU A 175 6.04 2.05 0.46
C LEU A 175 6.72 3.26 1.10
N TYR A 176 5.96 4.13 1.77
CA TYR A 176 6.55 5.26 2.51
C TYR A 176 7.36 4.79 3.72
N MET A 177 6.85 3.82 4.49
CA MET A 177 7.59 3.20 5.58
C MET A 177 8.94 2.67 5.10
N ALA A 178 8.98 2.04 3.92
CA ALA A 178 10.20 1.48 3.35
C ALA A 178 11.31 2.52 3.14
N THR A 179 10.98 3.80 2.97
CA THR A 179 11.98 4.87 2.74
C THR A 179 12.70 5.34 4.00
N GLY A 180 12.16 5.07 5.19
CA GLY A 180 12.72 5.48 6.47
C GLY A 180 13.68 4.45 7.05
N LYS A 181 14.70 4.91 7.80
CA LYS A 181 15.54 4.00 8.62
C LYS A 181 14.72 3.36 9.75
N GLU A 182 13.58 3.96 10.08
CA GLU A 182 12.59 3.52 11.05
C GLU A 182 12.08 2.11 10.78
N ALA A 183 11.94 1.70 9.50
CA ALA A 183 11.55 0.33 9.15
C ALA A 183 12.52 -0.69 9.78
N LYS A 184 13.83 -0.46 9.59
CA LYS A 184 14.89 -1.31 10.15
C LYS A 184 14.93 -1.27 11.68
N LYS A 185 14.68 -0.12 12.31
CA LYS A 185 14.61 0.00 13.78
C LYS A 185 13.51 -0.88 14.37
N HIS A 186 12.40 -1.02 13.66
CA HIS A 186 11.26 -1.86 14.03
C HIS A 186 11.33 -3.28 13.49
N GLY A 187 12.49 -3.71 12.97
CA GLY A 187 12.67 -5.09 12.49
C GLY A 187 12.05 -5.40 11.15
N ILE A 188 11.45 -4.42 10.46
CA ILE A 188 10.86 -4.61 9.14
C ILE A 188 11.99 -4.66 8.10
N LYS A 189 12.13 -5.78 7.38
CA LYS A 189 13.19 -6.00 6.38
C LYS A 189 12.70 -5.93 4.94
N ALA A 190 11.41 -6.19 4.73
CA ALA A 190 10.80 -6.01 3.42
C ALA A 190 9.34 -5.57 3.48
N VAL A 191 8.91 -4.91 2.42
CA VAL A 191 7.54 -4.43 2.19
C VAL A 191 6.96 -5.11 0.97
N GLN A 192 5.83 -5.79 1.13
CA GLN A 192 4.99 -6.28 0.04
C GLN A 192 3.84 -5.29 -0.19
N ALA A 193 3.90 -4.56 -1.29
CA ALA A 193 2.90 -3.58 -1.70
C ALA A 193 1.94 -4.20 -2.73
N ARG A 194 0.69 -4.45 -2.33
CA ARG A 194 -0.34 -5.06 -3.19
C ARG A 194 -1.27 -4.00 -3.74
N ALA A 195 -1.37 -3.92 -5.08
CA ALA A 195 -2.11 -2.88 -5.80
C ALA A 195 -1.84 -1.44 -5.29
N PRO A 196 -0.56 -1.02 -5.09
CA PRO A 196 -0.24 0.34 -4.64
C PRO A 196 -0.45 1.38 -5.75
N ALA A 197 -0.67 2.64 -5.40
CA ALA A 197 -0.72 3.76 -6.34
C ALA A 197 0.38 4.79 -6.00
N PRO A 198 1.67 4.41 -6.08
CA PRO A 198 2.78 5.18 -5.53
C PRO A 198 2.89 6.59 -6.10
N TYR A 199 2.42 6.81 -7.33
CA TYR A 199 2.50 8.11 -8.02
C TYR A 199 1.12 8.65 -8.39
N GLY A 200 0.07 8.15 -7.72
CA GLY A 200 -1.32 8.51 -7.97
C GLY A 200 -1.91 7.84 -9.20
N ILE A 201 -3.21 8.06 -9.40
CA ILE A 201 -4.02 7.49 -10.47
C ILE A 201 -4.58 8.64 -11.29
N LYS A 202 -4.39 8.57 -12.61
CA LYS A 202 -5.14 9.40 -13.56
C LYS A 202 -6.45 8.67 -13.83
N GLY A 203 -7.59 9.23 -13.42
CA GLY A 203 -8.92 8.67 -13.73
C GLY A 203 -9.24 8.66 -15.23
N ARG A 204 -8.58 7.77 -15.99
CA ARG A 204 -8.58 7.73 -17.46
C ARG A 204 -9.85 7.05 -17.98
N THR A 205 -10.30 5.99 -17.32
CA THR A 205 -11.49 5.23 -17.74
C THR A 205 -12.76 5.64 -17.00
N PHE A 206 -13.93 5.36 -17.59
CA PHE A 206 -15.22 5.54 -16.91
C PHE A 206 -15.24 4.81 -15.56
N TRP A 207 -14.70 3.60 -15.49
CA TRP A 207 -14.65 2.81 -14.26
C TRP A 207 -13.73 3.41 -13.20
N GLN A 208 -12.54 3.89 -13.59
CA GLN A 208 -11.67 4.62 -12.66
C GLN A 208 -12.39 5.87 -12.14
N LYS A 209 -13.06 6.65 -13.00
CA LYS A 209 -13.83 7.82 -12.57
C LYS A 209 -14.98 7.46 -11.62
N ALA A 210 -15.66 6.33 -11.84
CA ALA A 210 -16.72 5.85 -10.96
C ALA A 210 -16.20 5.40 -9.59
N LEU A 211 -14.99 4.81 -9.54
CA LEU A 211 -14.34 4.32 -8.32
C LEU A 211 -13.44 5.37 -7.65
N MET A 212 -13.09 6.46 -8.33
CA MET A 212 -12.26 7.56 -7.83
C MET A 212 -12.77 8.21 -6.54
N PRO A 213 -14.09 8.32 -6.26
CA PRO A 213 -14.56 8.75 -4.94
C PRO A 213 -14.03 7.87 -3.80
N LEU A 214 -13.67 6.61 -4.09
CA LEU A 214 -13.04 5.67 -3.15
C LEU A 214 -11.51 5.80 -3.10
N ALA A 215 -10.90 6.63 -3.95
CA ALA A 215 -9.46 6.84 -4.05
C ALA A 215 -9.11 8.33 -4.12
N LYS A 216 -9.89 9.20 -3.47
CA LYS A 216 -9.75 10.67 -3.57
C LYS A 216 -8.33 11.18 -3.31
N LYS A 217 -7.56 10.49 -2.47
CA LYS A 217 -6.18 10.84 -2.07
C LYS A 217 -5.12 10.45 -3.09
N ASP A 218 -5.45 9.50 -3.94
CA ASP A 218 -4.59 9.04 -5.02
C ASP A 218 -4.87 9.82 -6.32
N ASN A 219 -5.76 10.82 -6.28
CA ASN A 219 -6.07 11.64 -7.43
C ASN A 219 -4.91 12.59 -7.74
N ILE A 220 -4.14 12.29 -8.78
CA ILE A 220 -2.96 13.08 -9.16
C ILE A 220 -3.28 14.48 -9.71
N LYS A 221 -4.56 14.85 -9.79
CA LYS A 221 -5.00 16.21 -10.09
C LYS A 221 -5.01 17.14 -8.87
N ASP A 222 -4.88 16.59 -7.65
CA ASP A 222 -4.73 17.39 -6.43
C ASP A 222 -3.27 17.82 -6.29
N VAL A 223 -3.06 19.12 -6.09
CA VAL A 223 -1.74 19.76 -5.91
C VAL A 223 -1.01 19.17 -4.70
N THR A 224 -1.75 18.86 -3.64
CA THR A 224 -1.19 18.23 -2.43
C THR A 224 -0.61 16.87 -2.77
N THR A 225 -1.35 16.08 -3.56
CA THR A 225 -0.89 14.77 -4.02
C THR A 225 0.31 14.89 -4.96
N GLN A 226 0.35 15.88 -5.86
CA GLN A 226 1.50 16.11 -6.74
C GLN A 226 2.78 16.44 -5.97
N ARG A 227 2.66 17.28 -4.92
CA ARG A 227 3.79 17.60 -4.03
C ARG A 227 4.27 16.37 -3.27
N GLU A 228 3.35 15.62 -2.65
CA GLU A 228 3.68 14.39 -1.93
C GLU A 228 4.35 13.35 -2.84
N VAL A 229 3.85 13.19 -4.07
CA VAL A 229 4.43 12.29 -5.09
C VAL A 229 5.82 12.74 -5.48
N SER A 230 6.03 14.05 -5.69
CA SER A 230 7.33 14.61 -6.04
C SER A 230 8.38 14.39 -4.95
N GLU A 231 8.01 14.61 -3.69
CA GLU A 231 8.88 14.32 -2.56
C GLU A 231 9.16 12.82 -2.43
N PHE A 232 8.13 11.99 -2.59
CA PHE A 232 8.23 10.55 -2.44
C PHE A 232 9.07 9.90 -3.56
N TYR A 233 8.94 10.38 -4.80
CA TYR A 233 9.65 9.87 -5.97
C TYR A 233 11.18 9.91 -5.83
N ARG A 234 11.69 10.94 -5.14
CA ARG A 234 13.13 11.14 -4.91
C ARG A 234 13.70 10.22 -3.83
N LYS A 235 12.86 9.58 -3.02
CA LYS A 235 13.31 8.75 -1.89
C LYS A 235 13.69 7.35 -2.35
N LYS A 236 14.82 6.87 -1.86
CA LYS A 236 15.24 5.48 -2.02
C LYS A 236 14.75 4.65 -0.83
N PRO A 237 14.27 3.42 -1.06
CA PRO A 237 13.89 2.55 0.04
C PRO A 237 15.12 2.10 0.83
N ALA A 238 15.00 2.09 2.15
CA ALA A 238 15.97 1.60 3.10
C ALA A 238 15.87 0.08 3.32
N VAL A 239 14.76 -0.53 2.92
CA VAL A 239 14.41 -1.96 3.04
C VAL A 239 13.88 -2.47 1.71
N ASP A 240 13.87 -3.79 1.48
CA ASP A 240 13.44 -4.32 0.19
C ASP A 240 11.95 -4.05 -0.07
N VAL A 241 11.59 -3.74 -1.32
CA VAL A 241 10.21 -3.44 -1.71
C VAL A 241 9.78 -4.36 -2.85
N HIS A 242 8.66 -5.03 -2.66
CA HIS A 242 8.08 -5.96 -3.62
C HIS A 242 6.68 -5.51 -3.99
N VAL A 243 6.48 -5.18 -5.26
CA VAL A 243 5.17 -4.75 -5.78
C VAL A 243 4.47 -5.93 -6.43
N LEU A 244 3.21 -6.15 -6.03
CA LEU A 244 2.31 -7.11 -6.62
C LEU A 244 1.11 -6.38 -7.21
N ALA A 245 0.97 -6.42 -8.53
CA ALA A 245 -0.14 -5.82 -9.27
C ALA A 245 -1.07 -6.91 -9.81
N GLY A 246 -2.37 -6.67 -9.75
CA GLY A 246 -3.34 -7.56 -10.38
C GLY A 246 -3.50 -7.21 -11.86
N LYS A 247 -3.37 -8.21 -12.76
CA LYS A 247 -3.60 -7.98 -14.20
C LYS A 247 -4.96 -7.33 -14.40
N TYR A 248 -6.01 -7.83 -13.76
CA TYR A 248 -7.39 -7.36 -13.92
C TYR A 248 -7.79 -6.21 -12.98
N ASP A 249 -6.84 -5.56 -12.31
CA ASP A 249 -7.13 -4.34 -11.58
C ASP A 249 -7.57 -3.22 -12.55
N ALA A 250 -8.72 -2.64 -12.28
CA ALA A 250 -9.34 -1.58 -13.07
C ALA A 250 -9.29 -0.23 -12.36
N LEU A 251 -8.94 -0.18 -11.07
CA LEU A 251 -8.73 1.05 -10.32
C LEU A 251 -7.27 1.47 -10.41
N VAL A 252 -6.38 0.54 -10.08
CA VAL A 252 -4.92 0.68 -10.11
C VAL A 252 -4.34 -0.38 -11.06
N PRO A 253 -4.37 -0.14 -12.38
CA PRO A 253 -3.83 -1.10 -13.33
C PRO A 253 -2.31 -1.27 -13.12
N PRO A 254 -1.69 -2.37 -13.61
CA PRO A 254 -0.28 -2.65 -13.36
C PRO A 254 0.68 -1.51 -13.70
N GLU A 255 0.44 -0.77 -14.77
CA GLU A 255 1.22 0.41 -15.14
C GLU A 255 1.20 1.51 -14.08
N ASP A 256 0.10 1.71 -13.36
CA ASP A 256 -0.02 2.75 -12.33
C ASP A 256 0.57 2.25 -10.98
N ALA A 257 0.74 0.93 -10.82
CA ALA A 257 1.35 0.32 -9.63
C ALA A 257 2.89 0.32 -9.63
N VAL A 258 3.52 0.68 -10.74
CA VAL A 258 4.99 0.70 -10.87
C VAL A 258 5.61 1.63 -9.83
N TYR A 259 6.60 1.12 -9.09
CA TYR A 259 7.41 1.89 -8.14
C TYR A 259 8.89 1.80 -8.53
N LYS A 260 9.56 2.94 -8.73
CA LYS A 260 10.97 3.02 -9.18
C LYS A 260 11.95 2.34 -8.22
N GLY A 261 11.65 2.35 -6.92
CA GLY A 261 12.48 1.72 -5.90
C GLY A 261 12.21 0.23 -5.66
N ALA A 262 11.32 -0.41 -6.42
CA ALA A 262 10.95 -1.79 -6.18
C ALA A 262 12.11 -2.76 -6.51
N SER A 263 12.44 -3.64 -5.57
CA SER A 263 13.35 -4.78 -5.76
C SER A 263 12.71 -5.85 -6.66
N SER A 264 11.38 -5.92 -6.71
CA SER A 264 10.65 -6.73 -7.70
C SER A 264 9.28 -6.16 -8.01
N PHE A 265 8.82 -6.39 -9.24
CA PHE A 265 7.48 -6.06 -9.70
C PHE A 265 6.87 -7.29 -10.37
N LYS A 266 5.74 -7.80 -9.86
CA LYS A 266 5.05 -8.96 -10.41
C LYS A 266 3.62 -8.60 -10.76
N VAL A 267 3.20 -9.02 -11.96
CA VAL A 267 1.79 -8.97 -12.38
C VAL A 267 1.18 -10.34 -12.19
N ILE A 268 0.08 -10.41 -11.45
CA ILE A 268 -0.68 -11.63 -11.21
C ILE A 268 -1.69 -11.80 -12.33
N ASP A 269 -1.50 -12.81 -13.18
CA ASP A 269 -2.47 -13.19 -14.21
C ASP A 269 -3.45 -14.22 -13.65
N HIS A 270 -4.44 -13.73 -12.90
CA HIS A 270 -5.51 -14.57 -12.38
C HIS A 270 -6.84 -13.81 -12.44
N PRO A 271 -7.97 -14.41 -12.86
CA PRO A 271 -9.25 -13.69 -13.03
C PRO A 271 -9.73 -12.92 -11.79
N ASP A 272 -9.32 -13.35 -10.59
CA ASP A 272 -9.63 -12.69 -9.32
C ASP A 272 -8.63 -11.60 -8.91
N SER A 273 -7.60 -11.31 -9.72
CA SER A 273 -6.61 -10.27 -9.44
C SER A 273 -7.18 -8.86 -9.74
N THR A 274 -8.39 -8.58 -9.29
CA THR A 274 -9.02 -7.25 -9.34
C THR A 274 -8.55 -6.41 -8.15
N HIS A 275 -8.82 -5.11 -8.13
CA HIS A 275 -8.43 -4.24 -7.00
C HIS A 275 -8.89 -4.80 -5.66
N PHE A 276 -10.15 -5.21 -5.57
CA PHE A 276 -10.66 -5.78 -4.33
C PHE A 276 -10.29 -7.25 -4.16
N GLY A 277 -9.99 -7.99 -5.22
CA GLY A 277 -9.55 -9.38 -5.10
C GLY A 277 -8.15 -9.52 -4.52
N THR A 278 -7.25 -8.57 -4.79
CA THR A 278 -5.91 -8.51 -4.20
C THR A 278 -5.90 -7.99 -2.76
N SER A 279 -7.06 -7.60 -2.23
CA SER A 279 -7.21 -7.04 -0.88
C SER A 279 -7.14 -8.03 0.27
N GLY A 280 -6.89 -9.32 0.03
CA GLY A 280 -6.86 -10.32 1.10
C GLY A 280 -8.13 -11.16 1.25
N VAL A 281 -9.15 -10.92 0.42
CA VAL A 281 -10.45 -11.60 0.48
C VAL A 281 -10.50 -12.92 -0.28
N ASN A 282 -9.65 -13.09 -1.29
CA ASN A 282 -9.60 -14.27 -2.15
C ASN A 282 -8.52 -15.25 -1.66
N LYS A 283 -8.87 -16.54 -1.56
CA LYS A 283 -7.99 -17.57 -1.01
C LYS A 283 -6.76 -17.80 -1.89
N GLU A 284 -6.95 -17.99 -3.19
CA GLU A 284 -5.88 -18.27 -4.15
C GLU A 284 -4.90 -17.09 -4.25
N MET A 285 -5.42 -15.85 -4.21
CA MET A 285 -4.57 -14.66 -4.12
C MET A 285 -3.74 -14.64 -2.84
N ASN A 286 -4.33 -15.03 -1.70
CA ASN A 286 -3.60 -15.08 -0.43
C ASN A 286 -2.48 -16.11 -0.44
N GLU A 287 -2.73 -17.30 -1.00
CA GLU A 287 -1.70 -18.33 -1.18
C GLU A 287 -0.54 -17.78 -2.01
N MET A 288 -0.82 -17.13 -3.14
CA MET A 288 0.22 -16.46 -3.94
C MET A 288 0.98 -15.37 -3.18
N PHE A 289 0.31 -14.58 -2.33
CA PHE A 289 0.98 -13.53 -1.53
C PHE A 289 1.92 -14.11 -0.48
N VAL A 290 1.53 -15.24 0.12
CA VAL A 290 2.33 -15.92 1.13
C VAL A 290 3.53 -16.62 0.48
N ASP A 291 3.34 -17.29 -0.66
CA ASP A 291 4.43 -17.90 -1.43
C ASP A 291 5.50 -16.85 -1.80
N GLU A 292 5.05 -15.67 -2.24
CA GLU A 292 5.95 -14.55 -2.53
C GLU A 292 6.73 -14.07 -1.30
N LEU A 293 6.10 -13.98 -0.12
CA LEU A 293 6.80 -13.64 1.13
C LEU A 293 7.84 -14.71 1.50
N GLY A 294 7.51 -15.99 1.31
CA GLY A 294 8.43 -17.11 1.55
C GLY A 294 9.70 -17.01 0.69
N ASN A 295 9.54 -16.61 -0.58
CA ASN A 295 10.67 -16.39 -1.50
C ASN A 295 11.58 -15.24 -1.07
N TYR A 296 11.05 -14.22 -0.39
CA TYR A 296 11.86 -13.11 0.12
C TYR A 296 12.70 -13.55 1.31
N ARG A 297 12.11 -14.30 2.25
CA ARG A 297 12.79 -14.90 3.40
C ARG A 297 13.99 -15.75 2.98
N THR A 298 13.84 -16.56 1.93
CA THR A 298 14.95 -17.41 1.45
C THR A 298 16.09 -16.59 0.85
N LYS A 299 15.80 -15.50 0.14
CA LYS A 299 16.84 -14.64 -0.46
C LYS A 299 17.66 -13.88 0.58
N GLU A 300 17.04 -13.44 1.67
CA GLU A 300 17.75 -12.75 2.76
C GLU A 300 18.68 -13.70 3.51
N SER A 301 18.22 -14.93 3.81
CA SER A 301 19.07 -15.94 4.46
C SER A 301 20.36 -16.26 3.67
N LYS A 302 20.30 -16.20 2.33
CA LYS A 302 21.46 -16.41 1.45
C LYS A 302 22.39 -15.20 1.34
N LYS A 303 21.94 -13.99 1.68
CA LYS A 303 22.80 -12.79 1.71
C LYS A 303 23.57 -12.65 3.02
N ALA A 304 23.12 -13.32 4.08
CA ALA A 304 23.70 -13.26 5.42
C ALA A 304 24.67 -14.41 5.74
N ALA A 305 24.72 -15.45 4.90
CA ALA A 305 25.65 -16.58 4.97
C ALA A 305 26.84 -16.37 4.01
#